data_AF-A0A9X9LJJ9-F1
#
_entry.id   AF-A0A9X9LJJ9-F1
#
_cell.length_a   1.000
_cell.length_b   1.000
_cell.length_c   1.000
_cell.angle_alpha   90.00
_cell.angle_beta   90.00
_cell.angle_gamma   90.00
#
_symmetry.space_group_name_H-M   'P 1'
#
loop_
_entity.id
_entity.type
_entity.pdbx_description
1 polymer ?
#
loop_
_entity_poly.entity_id
_entity_poly.type
_entity_poly.pdbx_seq_one_letter_code
_entity_poly.pdbx_strand_id
1 'polypeptide(L)'
;RKEYGGLNVLVNNAGIAFKPDDPTPFYIQAEITLKTNFFATRNVCIELLPIIKPHGRVVNVSSSEGSKALENCSTDLQKKFRCETLTEEDLVDLMKKFVEDTNNEVHEREGWPSSAYGVSKLGVTVLSRILAQHLDEKRKADRILLNACCPGWVKTDMGGAQGPRTVEEGADTPVYLALLPPDATEPHGQLVHDRVVQNW
;
A
#
# COMPACT_ATOMS: atom_id res chain seq x y z
N ARG A 1 5.02 -9.03 22.13
CA ARG A 1 5.04 -10.41 22.70
C ARG A 1 4.70 -10.45 24.18
N LYS A 2 5.25 -9.57 25.02
CA LYS A 2 5.06 -9.58 26.49
C LYS A 2 3.59 -9.63 26.96
N GLU A 3 2.73 -8.74 26.45
CA GLU A 3 1.33 -8.65 26.92
C GLU A 3 0.39 -9.67 26.26
N TYR A 4 0.42 -9.77 24.92
CA TYR A 4 -0.59 -10.52 24.17
C TYR A 4 -0.06 -11.78 23.46
N GLY A 5 1.23 -12.09 23.57
CA GLY A 5 1.86 -13.23 22.87
C GLY A 5 1.96 -13.10 21.34
N GLY A 6 1.43 -12.02 20.75
CA GLY A 6 1.40 -11.78 19.30
C GLY A 6 0.37 -10.69 18.95
N LEU A 7 -0.05 -10.62 17.69
CA LEU A 7 -1.03 -9.67 17.18
C LEU A 7 -2.10 -10.39 16.34
N ASN A 8 -3.37 -10.02 16.48
CA ASN A 8 -4.47 -10.62 15.70
C ASN A 8 -4.81 -9.80 14.46
N VAL A 9 -4.87 -8.48 14.60
CA VAL A 9 -5.24 -7.56 13.51
C VAL A 9 -4.19 -6.46 13.43
N LEU A 10 -3.70 -6.19 12.23
CA LEU A 10 -2.81 -5.07 11.93
C LEU A 10 -3.44 -4.20 10.85
N VAL A 11 -3.58 -2.90 11.11
CA VAL A 11 -4.04 -1.92 10.11
C VAL A 11 -2.96 -0.86 9.93
N ASN A 12 -2.23 -0.95 8.83
CA ASN A 12 -1.27 0.06 8.41
C ASN A 12 -2.01 1.20 7.70
N ASN A 13 -2.60 2.10 8.50
CA ASN A 13 -3.36 3.26 8.01
C ASN A 13 -2.50 4.53 7.84
N ALA A 14 -1.41 4.65 8.61
CA ALA A 14 -0.60 5.85 8.63
C ALA A 14 -0.06 6.20 7.23
N GLY A 15 -0.17 7.46 6.84
CA GLY A 15 0.33 7.97 5.57
C GLY A 15 0.25 9.49 5.51
N ILE A 16 0.98 10.07 4.57
CA ILE A 16 1.03 11.50 4.31
C ILE A 16 0.88 11.78 2.80
N ALA A 17 0.46 12.99 2.47
CA ALA A 17 0.45 13.52 1.12
C ALA A 17 0.68 15.03 1.18
N PHE A 18 1.39 15.56 0.19
CA PHE A 18 1.46 17.00 -0.04
C PHE A 18 0.14 17.49 -0.64
N LYS A 19 -0.18 18.78 -0.43
CA LYS A 19 -1.35 19.40 -1.05
C LYS A 19 -1.10 19.64 -2.54
N PRO A 20 -2.15 19.66 -3.39
CA PRO A 20 -1.98 19.86 -4.84
C PRO A 20 -1.22 21.14 -5.22
N ASP A 21 -1.31 22.18 -4.41
CA ASP A 21 -0.69 23.50 -4.59
C ASP A 21 0.54 23.73 -3.68
N ASP A 22 1.09 22.66 -3.09
CA ASP A 22 2.26 22.76 -2.21
C ASP A 22 3.52 23.15 -3.00
N PRO A 23 4.25 24.20 -2.61
CA PRO A 23 5.42 24.69 -3.34
C PRO A 23 6.70 23.88 -3.13
N THR A 24 6.65 22.83 -2.30
CA THR A 24 7.81 21.96 -2.03
C THR A 24 8.32 21.33 -3.33
N PRO A 25 9.62 21.37 -3.64
CA PRO A 25 10.19 20.71 -4.82
C PRO A 25 9.79 19.23 -4.93
N PHE A 26 9.46 18.76 -6.14
CA PHE A 26 8.89 17.42 -6.34
C PHE A 26 9.77 16.28 -5.81
N TYR A 27 11.10 16.39 -5.93
CA TYR A 27 12.01 15.38 -5.38
C TYR A 27 11.96 15.28 -3.85
N ILE A 28 11.77 16.41 -3.16
CA ILE A 28 11.55 16.44 -1.70
C ILE A 28 10.20 15.80 -1.37
N GLN A 29 9.17 16.09 -2.17
CA GLN A 29 7.86 15.45 -2.01
C GLN A 29 7.96 13.92 -2.16
N ALA A 30 8.69 13.44 -3.17
CA ALA A 30 8.94 12.03 -3.41
C ALA A 30 9.66 11.38 -2.24
N GLU A 31 10.78 11.93 -1.79
CA GLU A 31 11.55 11.39 -0.66
C GLU A 31 10.70 11.30 0.62
N ILE A 32 10.07 12.40 1.02
CA ILE A 32 9.30 12.47 2.26
C ILE A 32 8.09 11.54 2.20
N THR A 33 7.37 11.53 1.08
CA THR A 33 6.16 10.72 0.92
C THR A 33 6.48 9.22 0.93
N LEU A 34 7.51 8.78 0.19
CA LEU A 34 7.89 7.37 0.15
C LEU A 34 8.48 6.88 1.48
N LYS A 35 9.23 7.74 2.19
CA LYS A 35 9.79 7.43 3.51
C LYS A 35 8.70 6.98 4.49
N THR A 36 7.58 7.68 4.53
CA THR A 36 6.46 7.32 5.41
C THR A 36 5.57 6.25 4.78
N ASN A 37 5.04 6.51 3.58
CA ASN A 37 3.96 5.67 3.04
C ASN A 37 4.44 4.27 2.67
N PHE A 38 5.65 4.15 2.12
CA PHE A 38 6.20 2.87 1.68
C PHE A 38 7.19 2.29 2.70
N PHE A 39 8.30 2.98 2.98
CA PHE A 39 9.38 2.40 3.78
C PHE A 39 8.98 2.19 5.25
N ALA A 40 8.28 3.13 5.88
CA ALA A 40 7.82 2.93 7.25
C ALA A 40 6.75 1.82 7.34
N THR A 41 5.79 1.78 6.40
CA THR A 41 4.82 0.66 6.29
C THR A 41 5.53 -0.68 6.15
N ARG A 42 6.54 -0.77 5.28
CA ARG A 42 7.37 -1.95 5.11
C ARG A 42 8.05 -2.36 6.42
N ASN A 43 8.66 -1.41 7.14
CA ASN A 43 9.32 -1.70 8.41
C ASN A 43 8.32 -2.22 9.46
N VAL A 44 7.12 -1.65 9.53
CA VAL A 44 6.05 -2.18 10.40
C VAL A 44 5.69 -3.60 10.01
N CYS A 45 5.55 -3.91 8.72
CA CYS A 45 5.30 -5.27 8.26
C CYS A 45 6.43 -6.23 8.63
N ILE A 46 7.70 -5.87 8.43
CA ILE A 46 8.85 -6.71 8.78
C ILE A 46 8.85 -7.09 10.26
N GLU A 47 8.58 -6.12 11.13
CA GLU A 47 8.61 -6.34 12.58
C GLU A 47 7.37 -7.07 13.09
N LEU A 48 6.19 -6.77 12.53
CA LEU A 48 4.92 -7.22 13.09
C LEU A 48 4.32 -8.46 12.40
N LEU A 49 4.58 -8.70 11.11
CA LEU A 49 4.07 -9.89 10.42
C LEU A 49 4.53 -11.22 11.06
N PRO A 50 5.79 -11.37 11.53
CA PRO A 50 6.23 -12.60 12.19
C PRO A 50 5.46 -12.92 13.47
N ILE A 51 4.77 -11.96 14.08
CA ILE A 51 3.99 -12.14 15.30
C ILE A 51 2.48 -12.11 15.08
N ILE A 52 2.01 -12.01 13.83
CA ILE A 52 0.58 -12.18 13.51
C ILE A 52 0.19 -13.62 13.84
N LYS A 53 -0.87 -13.79 14.62
CA LYS A 53 -1.40 -15.09 15.05
C LYS A 53 -2.17 -15.78 13.91
N PRO A 54 -2.41 -17.10 14.00
CA PRO A 54 -3.37 -17.77 13.12
C PRO A 54 -4.73 -17.08 13.09
N HIS A 55 -5.38 -17.10 11.92
CA HIS A 55 -6.59 -16.35 11.60
C HIS A 55 -6.40 -14.82 11.73
N GLY A 56 -5.16 -14.34 11.63
CA GLY A 56 -4.87 -12.91 11.69
C GLY A 56 -5.25 -12.17 10.41
N ARG A 57 -5.57 -10.88 10.54
CA ARG A 57 -5.89 -10.00 9.41
C ARG A 57 -4.90 -8.84 9.35
N VAL A 58 -4.39 -8.58 8.15
CA VAL A 58 -3.49 -7.46 7.89
C VAL A 58 -4.08 -6.60 6.79
N VAL A 59 -4.22 -5.30 7.06
CA VAL A 59 -4.82 -4.33 6.15
C VAL A 59 -3.81 -3.23 5.91
N ASN A 60 -3.39 -3.07 4.66
CA ASN A 60 -2.56 -1.95 4.25
C ASN A 60 -3.44 -0.92 3.54
N VAL A 61 -3.55 0.29 4.09
CA VAL A 61 -4.35 1.35 3.48
C VAL A 61 -3.54 1.99 2.34
N SER A 62 -3.84 1.54 1.13
CA SER A 62 -3.31 2.06 -0.12
C SER A 62 -4.17 3.23 -0.64
N SER A 63 -4.32 3.36 -1.95
CA SER A 63 -5.19 4.33 -2.62
C SER A 63 -5.43 3.88 -4.07
N SER A 64 -6.57 4.25 -4.65
CA SER A 64 -6.80 4.17 -6.10
C SER A 64 -5.80 5.01 -6.91
N GLU A 65 -5.18 6.02 -6.29
CA GLU A 65 -4.06 6.77 -6.88
C GLU A 65 -2.84 5.88 -7.16
N GLY A 66 -2.68 4.75 -6.46
CA GLY A 66 -1.65 3.75 -6.78
C GLY A 66 -1.90 3.05 -8.12
N SER A 67 -3.15 2.70 -8.41
CA SER A 67 -3.54 2.14 -9.71
C SER A 67 -3.42 3.15 -10.84
N LYS A 68 -3.83 4.41 -10.60
CA LYS A 68 -3.63 5.49 -11.58
C LYS A 68 -2.14 5.76 -11.86
N ALA A 69 -1.30 5.72 -10.82
CA ALA A 69 0.14 5.84 -10.98
C ALA A 69 0.70 4.68 -11.82
N LEU A 70 0.23 3.45 -11.59
CA LEU A 70 0.59 2.30 -12.42
C LEU A 70 0.22 2.51 -13.89
N GLU A 71 -1.00 2.96 -14.18
CA GLU A 71 -1.46 3.21 -15.55
C GLU A 71 -0.64 4.30 -16.27
N ASN A 72 -0.14 5.28 -15.51
CA ASN A 72 0.70 6.37 -16.03
C ASN A 72 2.21 6.02 -16.06
N CYS A 73 2.62 4.87 -15.55
CA CYS A 73 3.99 4.38 -15.73
C CYS A 73 4.22 3.94 -17.19
N SER A 74 5.48 3.91 -17.62
CA SER A 74 5.87 3.26 -18.88
C SER A 74 5.47 1.77 -18.91
N THR A 75 5.30 1.22 -20.10
CA THR A 75 4.96 -0.20 -20.30
C THR A 75 5.91 -1.15 -19.57
N ASP A 76 7.20 -0.81 -19.49
CA ASP A 76 8.20 -1.64 -18.82
C ASP A 76 8.07 -1.59 -17.30
N LEU A 77 7.82 -0.41 -16.72
CA LEU A 77 7.52 -0.29 -15.29
C LEU A 77 6.20 -0.99 -14.95
N GLN A 78 5.17 -0.85 -15.80
CA GLN A 78 3.91 -1.57 -15.64
C GLN A 78 4.10 -3.09 -15.57
N LYS A 79 4.90 -3.65 -16.49
CA LYS A 79 5.25 -5.08 -16.48
C LYS A 79 5.96 -5.48 -15.19
N LYS A 80 6.91 -4.67 -14.71
CA LYS A 80 7.62 -4.95 -13.45
C LYS A 80 6.67 -4.97 -12.25
N PHE A 81 5.80 -3.97 -12.09
CA PHE A 81 4.86 -3.88 -10.97
C PHE A 81 3.71 -4.89 -11.01
N ARG A 82 3.43 -5.49 -12.17
CA ARG A 82 2.48 -6.60 -12.34
C ARG A 82 3.13 -7.98 -12.29
N CYS A 83 4.46 -8.05 -12.24
CA CYS A 83 5.18 -9.32 -12.22
C CYS A 83 4.91 -10.07 -10.92
N GLU A 84 4.36 -11.28 -11.01
CA GLU A 84 4.04 -12.12 -9.85
C GLU A 84 5.29 -12.63 -9.13
N THR A 85 6.46 -12.61 -9.79
CA THR A 85 7.73 -13.04 -9.19
C THR A 85 8.59 -11.87 -8.74
N LEU A 86 8.07 -10.63 -8.72
CA LEU A 86 8.80 -9.48 -8.21
C LEU A 86 9.10 -9.66 -6.73
N THR A 87 10.36 -9.58 -6.33
CA THR A 87 10.74 -9.75 -4.92
C THR A 87 10.54 -8.45 -4.14
N GLU A 88 10.53 -8.56 -2.81
CA GLU A 88 10.49 -7.38 -1.94
C GLU A 88 11.72 -6.48 -2.14
N GLU A 89 12.89 -7.06 -2.41
CA GLU A 89 14.13 -6.31 -2.69
C GLU A 89 14.04 -5.57 -4.02
N ASP A 90 13.53 -6.22 -5.08
CA ASP A 90 13.30 -5.56 -6.38
C ASP A 90 12.33 -4.37 -6.24
N LEU A 91 11.26 -4.54 -5.46
CA LEU A 91 10.31 -3.46 -5.19
C LEU A 91 10.96 -2.31 -4.43
N VAL A 92 11.78 -2.61 -3.41
CA VAL A 92 12.53 -1.61 -2.65
C VAL A 92 13.45 -0.81 -3.58
N ASP A 93 14.14 -1.48 -4.49
CA ASP A 93 15.05 -0.82 -5.42
C ASP A 93 14.30 0.03 -6.46
N LEU A 94 13.12 -0.41 -6.92
CA LEU A 94 12.23 0.41 -7.73
C LEU A 94 11.78 1.68 -7.00
N MET A 95 11.39 1.56 -5.73
CA MET A 95 10.96 2.71 -4.92
C MET A 95 12.11 3.69 -4.65
N LYS A 96 13.34 3.19 -4.41
CA LYS A 96 14.53 4.04 -4.29
C LYS A 96 14.87 4.73 -5.61
N LYS A 97 14.81 3.99 -6.73
CA LYS A 97 15.07 4.53 -8.07
C LYS A 97 14.10 5.66 -8.42
N PHE A 98 12.82 5.55 -8.07
CA PHE A 98 11.89 6.67 -8.25
C PHE A 98 12.36 7.94 -7.54
N VAL A 99 12.73 7.85 -6.26
CA VAL A 99 13.25 9.01 -5.50
C VAL A 99 14.51 9.58 -6.17
N GLU A 100 15.46 8.73 -6.52
CA GLU A 100 16.69 9.14 -7.21
C GLU A 100 16.41 9.82 -8.55
N ASP A 101 15.54 9.25 -9.38
CA ASP A 101 15.18 9.79 -10.69
C ASP A 101 14.44 11.13 -10.57
N THR A 102 13.66 11.36 -9.50
CA THR A 102 13.06 12.67 -9.24
C THR A 102 14.10 13.71 -8.83
N ASN A 103 15.07 13.32 -8.00
CA ASN A 103 16.18 14.20 -7.59
C ASN A 103 17.08 14.59 -8.77
N ASN A 104 17.26 13.66 -9.72
CA ASN A 104 18.03 13.90 -10.94
C ASN A 104 17.20 14.54 -12.06
N GLU A 105 15.92 14.86 -11.82
CA GLU A 105 14.99 15.47 -12.79
C GLU A 105 14.80 14.64 -14.08
N VAL A 106 14.91 13.31 -13.99
CA VAL A 106 14.79 12.40 -15.14
C VAL A 106 13.60 11.43 -15.04
N HIS A 107 12.83 11.49 -13.95
CA HIS A 107 11.75 10.53 -13.66
C HIS A 107 10.76 10.30 -14.81
N GLU A 108 10.30 11.35 -15.50
CA GLU A 108 9.38 11.19 -16.64
C GLU A 108 10.03 10.46 -17.81
N ARG A 109 11.30 10.76 -18.11
CA ARG A 109 12.08 10.07 -19.15
C ARG A 109 12.33 8.60 -18.81
N GLU A 110 12.52 8.30 -17.52
CA GLU A 110 12.64 6.94 -17.00
C GLU A 110 11.29 6.20 -16.90
N GLY A 111 10.19 6.90 -17.24
CA GLY A 111 8.85 6.34 -17.36
C GLY A 111 8.00 6.40 -16.11
N TRP A 112 8.41 7.17 -15.09
CA TRP A 112 7.63 7.37 -13.87
C TRP A 112 6.53 8.42 -14.07
N PRO A 113 5.42 8.31 -13.33
CA PRO A 113 4.38 9.33 -13.30
C PRO A 113 4.77 10.49 -12.38
N SER A 114 4.18 11.66 -12.60
CA SER A 114 4.44 12.89 -11.83
C SER A 114 3.60 12.99 -10.54
N SER A 115 3.33 11.85 -9.87
CA SER A 115 2.60 11.78 -8.59
C SER A 115 3.36 10.95 -7.57
N ALA A 116 4.12 11.63 -6.69
CA ALA A 116 4.86 11.00 -5.59
C ALA A 116 3.95 10.19 -4.65
N TYR A 117 2.78 10.73 -4.30
CA TYR A 117 1.78 10.03 -3.51
C TYR A 117 1.29 8.77 -4.24
N GLY A 118 0.94 8.89 -5.52
CA GLY A 118 0.53 7.76 -6.35
C GLY A 118 1.58 6.64 -6.37
N VAL A 119 2.85 6.97 -6.64
CA VAL A 119 3.95 5.98 -6.63
C VAL A 119 4.13 5.34 -5.25
N SER A 120 4.00 6.11 -4.17
CA SER A 120 4.08 5.56 -2.82
C SER A 120 2.99 4.53 -2.53
N LYS A 121 1.77 4.77 -3.03
CA LYS A 121 0.61 3.87 -2.85
C LYS A 121 0.64 2.69 -3.82
N LEU A 122 1.18 2.88 -5.02
CA LEU A 122 1.59 1.79 -5.92
C LEU A 122 2.54 0.83 -5.17
N GLY A 123 3.59 1.34 -4.53
CA GLY A 123 4.49 0.55 -3.70
C GLY A 123 3.78 -0.22 -2.58
N VAL A 124 2.86 0.42 -1.84
CA VAL A 124 2.06 -0.25 -0.79
C VAL A 124 1.20 -1.39 -1.35
N THR A 125 0.57 -1.19 -2.51
CA THR A 125 -0.24 -2.24 -3.15
C THR A 125 0.63 -3.44 -3.54
N VAL A 126 1.75 -3.21 -4.23
CA VAL A 126 2.65 -4.30 -4.67
C VAL A 126 3.29 -5.01 -3.48
N LEU A 127 3.71 -4.27 -2.45
CA LEU A 127 4.22 -4.85 -1.21
C LEU A 127 3.19 -5.78 -0.57
N SER A 128 1.91 -5.40 -0.58
CA SER A 128 0.84 -6.24 -0.03
C SER A 128 0.68 -7.54 -0.82
N ARG A 129 0.82 -7.51 -2.14
CA ARG A 129 0.79 -8.72 -2.99
C ARG A 129 1.94 -9.67 -2.64
N ILE A 130 3.16 -9.13 -2.55
CA ILE A 130 4.37 -9.89 -2.21
C ILE A 130 4.24 -10.53 -0.82
N LEU A 131 3.81 -9.75 0.18
CA LEU A 131 3.68 -10.25 1.56
C LEU A 131 2.58 -11.29 1.71
N ALA A 132 1.49 -11.17 0.95
CA ALA A 132 0.45 -12.20 0.88
C ALA A 132 1.02 -13.52 0.31
N GLN A 133 1.74 -13.46 -0.81
CA GLN A 133 2.41 -14.64 -1.37
C GLN A 133 3.39 -15.28 -0.38
N HIS A 134 4.19 -14.48 0.34
CA HIS A 134 5.08 -15.01 1.38
C HIS A 134 4.32 -15.71 2.52
N LEU A 135 3.13 -15.23 2.88
CA LEU A 135 2.27 -15.90 3.87
C LEU A 135 1.74 -17.23 3.33
N ASP A 136 1.35 -17.30 2.06
CA ASP A 136 0.94 -18.55 1.41
C ASP A 136 2.08 -19.57 1.32
N GLU A 137 3.31 -19.13 1.10
CA GLU A 137 4.48 -20.01 1.02
C GLU A 137 4.92 -20.52 2.40
N LYS A 138 4.92 -19.65 3.42
CA LYS A 138 5.56 -19.95 4.72
C LYS A 138 4.57 -20.25 5.84
N ARG A 139 3.33 -19.78 5.75
CA ARG A 139 2.34 -19.77 6.84
C ARG A 139 0.92 -20.12 6.38
N LYS A 140 0.77 -20.88 5.29
CA LYS A 140 -0.53 -21.26 4.71
C LYS A 140 -1.53 -21.82 5.73
N ALA A 141 -1.05 -22.68 6.64
CA ALA A 141 -1.88 -23.32 7.66
C ALA A 141 -2.44 -22.32 8.68
N ASP A 142 -1.80 -21.16 8.84
CA ASP A 142 -2.22 -20.15 9.80
C ASP A 142 -3.42 -19.32 9.31
N ARG A 143 -3.83 -19.43 8.04
CA ARG A 143 -5.00 -18.72 7.48
C ARG A 143 -4.99 -17.21 7.76
N ILE A 144 -3.83 -16.59 7.56
CA ILE A 144 -3.68 -15.14 7.68
C ILE A 144 -4.09 -14.49 6.37
N LEU A 145 -4.97 -13.48 6.42
CA LEU A 145 -5.36 -12.72 5.24
C LEU A 145 -4.71 -11.35 5.25
N LEU A 146 -4.06 -10.98 4.15
CA LEU A 146 -3.41 -9.69 3.97
C LEU A 146 -3.89 -9.06 2.67
N ASN A 147 -4.38 -7.82 2.73
CA ASN A 147 -4.85 -7.09 1.55
C ASN A 147 -4.46 -5.61 1.60
N ALA A 148 -4.30 -5.01 0.43
CA ALA A 148 -4.31 -3.57 0.26
C ALA A 148 -5.75 -3.08 0.08
N CYS A 149 -6.04 -1.83 0.45
CA CYS A 149 -7.34 -1.24 0.18
C CYS A 149 -7.30 0.25 -0.14
N CYS A 150 -8.36 0.74 -0.79
CA CYS A 150 -8.64 2.16 -0.96
C CYS A 150 -9.85 2.54 -0.09
N PRO A 151 -9.74 3.56 0.80
CA PRO A 151 -10.87 4.04 1.59
C PRO A 151 -11.81 4.96 0.79
N GLY A 152 -11.46 5.28 -0.46
CA GLY A 152 -12.10 6.33 -1.25
C GLY A 152 -11.61 7.73 -0.87
N TRP A 153 -12.28 8.76 -1.41
CA TRP A 153 -11.94 10.16 -1.11
C TRP A 153 -12.73 10.63 0.13
N VAL A 154 -12.02 10.72 1.26
CA VAL A 154 -12.56 10.94 2.60
C VAL A 154 -12.30 12.37 3.08
N LYS A 155 -13.28 12.98 3.75
CA LYS A 155 -13.16 14.28 4.43
C LYS A 155 -12.25 14.18 5.66
N THR A 156 -10.95 14.32 5.44
CA THR A 156 -9.92 14.40 6.49
C THR A 156 -9.03 15.61 6.24
N ASP A 157 -8.11 15.91 7.15
CA ASP A 157 -7.07 16.91 6.91
C ASP A 157 -6.29 16.64 5.63
N MET A 158 -6.07 15.36 5.27
CA MET A 158 -5.41 14.97 4.02
C MET A 158 -6.33 15.17 2.81
N GLY A 159 -7.53 14.59 2.83
CA GLY A 159 -8.45 14.60 1.68
C GLY A 159 -9.18 15.93 1.44
N GLY A 160 -9.19 16.82 2.43
CA GLY A 160 -9.87 18.12 2.36
C GLY A 160 -11.39 18.01 2.47
N ALA A 161 -12.05 19.17 2.63
CA ALA A 161 -13.49 19.25 2.86
C ALA A 161 -14.36 18.80 1.67
N GLN A 162 -13.77 18.70 0.47
CA GLN A 162 -14.46 18.34 -0.77
C GLN A 162 -14.60 16.83 -1.00
N GLY A 163 -13.98 15.99 -0.14
CA GLY A 163 -14.15 14.55 -0.24
C GLY A 163 -15.64 14.15 -0.12
N PRO A 164 -16.17 13.24 -0.94
CA PRO A 164 -17.57 12.83 -0.86
C PRO A 164 -17.90 12.02 0.40
N ARG A 165 -16.90 11.38 1.04
CA ARG A 165 -17.10 10.45 2.16
C ARG A 165 -16.79 11.07 3.52
N THR A 166 -17.57 10.69 4.52
CA THR A 166 -17.26 10.82 5.95
C THR A 166 -16.15 9.86 6.37
N VAL A 167 -15.57 10.07 7.55
CA VAL A 167 -14.53 9.19 8.11
C VAL A 167 -15.09 7.79 8.33
N GLU A 168 -16.33 7.68 8.79
CA GLU A 168 -17.05 6.43 9.02
C GLU A 168 -17.23 5.65 7.71
N GLU A 169 -17.66 6.32 6.63
CA GLU A 169 -17.76 5.70 5.29
C GLU A 169 -16.39 5.29 4.75
N GLY A 170 -15.34 6.07 5.02
CA GLY A 170 -13.97 5.75 4.64
C GLY A 170 -13.39 4.54 5.38
N ALA A 171 -13.81 4.32 6.62
CA ALA A 171 -13.36 3.20 7.46
C ALA A 171 -14.00 1.86 7.06
N ASP A 172 -15.07 1.88 6.27
CA ASP A 172 -15.86 0.69 5.92
C ASP A 172 -15.02 -0.45 5.33
N THR A 173 -14.28 -0.20 4.25
CA THR A 173 -13.48 -1.25 3.59
C THR A 173 -12.31 -1.73 4.46
N PRO A 174 -11.51 -0.85 5.11
CA PRO A 174 -10.49 -1.30 6.05
C PRO A 174 -11.04 -2.18 7.20
N VAL A 175 -12.17 -1.80 7.80
CA VAL A 175 -12.81 -2.56 8.88
C VAL A 175 -13.35 -3.90 8.36
N TYR A 176 -13.99 -3.92 7.19
CA TYR A 176 -14.42 -5.15 6.52
C TYR A 176 -13.27 -6.15 6.36
N LEU A 177 -12.11 -5.70 5.87
CA LEU A 177 -10.94 -6.57 5.68
C LEU A 177 -10.34 -7.03 7.01
N ALA A 178 -10.32 -6.17 8.02
CA ALA A 178 -9.83 -6.48 9.36
C ALA A 178 -10.68 -7.55 10.07
N LEU A 179 -11.96 -7.66 9.70
CA LEU A 179 -12.96 -8.51 10.36
C LEU A 179 -13.46 -9.66 9.48
N LEU A 180 -12.74 -10.01 8.39
CA LEU A 180 -13.09 -11.17 7.58
C LEU A 180 -13.30 -12.42 8.46
N PRO A 181 -14.35 -13.23 8.23
CA PRO A 181 -14.67 -14.39 9.07
C PRO A 181 -13.50 -15.39 9.18
N PRO A 182 -13.30 -16.09 10.32
CA PRO A 182 -12.16 -16.98 10.53
C PRO A 182 -11.96 -18.09 9.47
N ASP A 183 -13.02 -18.49 8.79
CA ASP A 183 -13.08 -19.48 7.71
C ASP A 183 -12.91 -18.88 6.30
N ALA A 184 -12.88 -17.55 6.17
CA ALA A 184 -12.63 -16.89 4.89
C ALA A 184 -11.24 -17.24 4.34
N THR A 185 -11.20 -17.56 3.05
CA THR A 185 -9.97 -17.77 2.28
C THR A 185 -9.65 -16.59 1.36
N GLU A 186 -10.60 -15.68 1.17
CA GLU A 186 -10.51 -14.54 0.27
C GLU A 186 -11.21 -13.30 0.87
N PRO A 187 -10.84 -12.08 0.44
CA PRO A 187 -9.71 -11.77 -0.43
C PRO A 187 -8.35 -11.99 0.25
N HIS A 188 -7.34 -12.35 -0.54
CA HIS A 188 -5.94 -12.47 -0.13
C HIS A 188 -5.01 -11.91 -1.22
N GLY A 189 -4.08 -11.03 -0.85
CA GLY A 189 -3.16 -10.38 -1.80
C GLY A 189 -3.85 -9.44 -2.80
N GLN A 190 -5.05 -8.94 -2.47
CA GLN A 190 -5.84 -8.11 -3.39
C GLN A 190 -5.74 -6.62 -3.06
N LEU A 191 -6.05 -5.79 -4.05
CA LEU A 191 -6.46 -4.40 -3.84
C LEU A 191 -7.99 -4.37 -3.73
N VAL A 192 -8.52 -3.81 -2.64
CA VAL A 192 -9.98 -3.80 -2.39
C VAL A 192 -10.48 -2.38 -2.21
N HIS A 193 -11.60 -2.04 -2.85
CA HIS A 193 -12.27 -0.75 -2.73
C HIS A 193 -13.77 -0.99 -2.71
N ASP A 194 -14.47 -0.38 -1.75
CA ASP A 194 -15.91 -0.58 -1.52
C ASP A 194 -16.28 -2.06 -1.32
N ARG A 195 -15.40 -2.76 -0.59
CA ARG A 195 -15.45 -4.21 -0.35
C ARG A 195 -15.39 -5.08 -1.62
N VAL A 196 -15.06 -4.49 -2.77
CA VAL A 196 -14.91 -5.16 -4.07
C VAL A 196 -13.44 -5.26 -4.45
N VAL A 197 -13.01 -6.44 -4.89
CA VAL A 197 -11.66 -6.67 -5.44
C VAL A 197 -11.50 -5.88 -6.72
N GLN A 198 -10.42 -5.11 -6.80
CA GLN A 198 -10.06 -4.29 -7.95
C GLN A 198 -9.03 -5.03 -8.82
N ASN A 199 -9.11 -4.82 -10.12
CA ASN A 199 -8.08 -5.30 -11.04
C ASN A 199 -6.76 -4.54 -10.80
N TRP A 200 -5.65 -5.26 -10.96
CA TRP A 200 -4.29 -4.75 -10.79
C TRP A 200 -3.48 -4.94 -12.07
#